data_AF-X0JJP3-F1
#
_entry.id   AF-X0JJP3-F1
#
_cell.length_a   1.000
_cell.length_b   1.000
_cell.length_c   1.000
_cell.angle_alpha   90.00
_cell.angle_beta   90.00
_cell.angle_gamma   90.00
#
_symmetry.space_group_name_H-M   'P 1'
#
loop_
_entity.id
_entity.type
_entity.pdbx_description
1 polymer ?
#
loop_
_entity_poly.entity_id
_entity_poly.type
_entity_poly.pdbx_seq_one_letter_code
_entity_poly.pdbx_strand_id
1 'polypeptide(L)'
;MPSDLANLKITILCISSHLSEFARGIAKADKRTWPGVIVAWNEKKKDPDAFAVNRVKHQAGFHRLMEYAVSQVDIVVGTPVALVEFAQHTEFVPQLIVVDEAARRTENLSLALQAQWQSAFSVYISDTQQFPPIGLTVEQRDFKAVFSYQRQISLFHRMENGGRILARTRQRRLVGSNHVLWKFHDWVKKKFTRWGCLSATLLIRPDNSEETKSGNSFSNPANANFAVQLIVQLYQAAGTVEACDFSRRASILILTPYKAQRRMYDLLLLELTEAEVPKTLVEVRTIDDSPSHEANIIILDWVCTVKEGVYH
;
A
#
# COMPACT_ATOMS: atom_id res chain seq x y z
N MET A 1 17.57 -15.99 27.39
CA MET A 1 16.85 -14.78 26.93
C MET A 1 16.51 -13.98 28.18
N PRO A 2 16.96 -12.72 28.32
CA PRO A 2 16.66 -11.95 29.52
C PRO A 2 15.15 -11.72 29.62
N SER A 3 14.61 -11.91 30.81
CA SER A 3 13.19 -11.77 31.18
C SER A 3 12.61 -10.35 31.00
N ASP A 4 13.45 -9.37 30.68
CA ASP A 4 13.08 -7.95 30.63
C ASP A 4 12.40 -7.52 29.31
N LEU A 5 12.39 -8.38 28.28
CA LEU A 5 11.73 -8.09 27.00
C LEU A 5 10.22 -8.39 27.01
N ALA A 6 9.70 -9.08 28.03
CA ALA A 6 8.30 -9.54 28.04
C ALA A 6 7.27 -8.41 28.23
N ASN A 7 7.69 -7.22 28.68
CA ASN A 7 6.81 -6.07 28.95
C ASN A 7 7.15 -4.81 28.14
N LEU A 8 7.94 -4.92 27.06
CA LEU A 8 8.25 -3.78 26.22
C LEU A 8 7.02 -3.40 25.38
N LYS A 9 6.29 -2.37 25.79
CA LYS A 9 5.15 -1.85 25.03
C LYS A 9 5.67 -0.85 24.00
N ILE A 10 5.79 -1.30 22.76
CA ILE A 10 6.17 -0.45 21.62
C ILE A 10 4.94 0.25 21.08
N THR A 11 5.00 1.56 20.93
CA THR A 11 3.94 2.40 20.37
C THR A 11 4.30 2.81 18.95
N ILE A 12 3.45 2.42 17.99
CA ILE A 12 3.61 2.73 16.58
C ILE A 12 2.55 3.75 16.16
N LEU A 13 2.99 4.85 15.52
CA LEU A 13 2.13 5.88 14.96
C LEU A 13 2.21 5.90 13.44
N CYS A 14 1.08 5.71 12.77
CA CYS A 14 0.97 5.90 11.32
C CYS A 14 0.46 7.32 11.00
N ILE A 15 1.22 8.11 10.21
CA ILE A 15 0.93 9.55 10.00
C ILE A 15 -0.26 9.81 9.05
N SER A 16 -0.78 8.81 8.34
CA SER A 16 -1.82 8.99 7.31
C SER A 16 -3.00 9.87 7.72
N SER A 17 -3.40 9.91 9.01
CA SER A 17 -4.29 10.93 9.58
C SER A 17 -4.30 10.97 11.13
N HIS A 18 -3.47 10.17 11.81
CA HIS A 18 -3.85 9.64 13.12
C HIS A 18 -3.28 10.35 14.35
N LEU A 19 -2.39 11.35 14.22
CA LEU A 19 -1.77 11.95 15.41
C LEU A 19 -2.81 12.62 16.33
N SER A 20 -3.77 13.36 15.75
CA SER A 20 -4.85 13.99 16.52
C SER A 20 -5.80 12.97 17.15
N GLU A 21 -6.07 11.85 16.46
CA GLU A 21 -6.90 10.76 16.98
C GLU A 21 -6.20 9.98 18.09
N PHE A 22 -4.90 9.75 17.94
CA PHE A 22 -4.03 9.12 18.93
C PHE A 22 -3.94 9.97 20.20
N ALA A 23 -3.65 11.26 20.05
CA ALA A 23 -3.66 12.24 21.15
C ALA A 23 -5.02 12.27 21.86
N ARG A 24 -6.12 12.22 21.10
CA ARG A 24 -7.47 12.13 21.66
C ARG A 24 -7.71 10.82 22.42
N GLY A 25 -7.17 9.71 21.95
CA GLY A 25 -7.18 8.43 22.65
C GLY A 25 -6.53 8.52 24.02
N ILE A 26 -5.34 9.15 24.09
CA ILE A 26 -4.61 9.40 25.34
C ILE A 26 -5.47 10.26 26.31
N ALA A 27 -5.99 11.38 25.85
CA ALA A 27 -6.81 12.27 26.69
C ALA A 27 -8.09 11.60 27.20
N LYS A 28 -8.69 10.69 26.42
CA LYS A 28 -9.87 9.93 26.84
C LYS A 28 -9.54 8.85 27.87
N ALA A 29 -8.36 8.24 27.77
CA ALA A 29 -7.89 7.24 28.72
C ALA A 29 -7.55 7.86 30.08
N ASP A 30 -6.97 9.07 30.09
CA ASP A 30 -6.66 9.81 31.31
C ASP A 30 -7.37 11.17 31.38
N LYS A 31 -8.67 11.11 31.70
CA LYS A 31 -9.51 12.30 31.84
C LYS A 31 -9.13 13.18 33.04
N ARG A 32 -8.40 12.63 34.02
CA ARG A 32 -8.00 13.37 35.22
C ARG A 32 -6.86 14.34 34.91
N THR A 33 -5.94 13.93 34.06
CA THR A 33 -4.81 14.76 33.61
C THR A 33 -5.20 15.73 32.50
N TRP A 34 -6.17 15.36 31.64
CA TRP A 34 -6.56 16.17 30.47
C TRP A 34 -8.00 16.75 30.51
N PRO A 35 -8.53 17.23 31.64
CA PRO A 35 -9.94 17.64 31.74
C PRO A 35 -10.25 18.86 30.86
N GLY A 36 -9.36 19.86 30.84
CA GLY A 36 -9.53 21.08 30.04
C GLY A 36 -9.55 20.81 28.53
N VAL A 37 -8.82 19.79 28.07
CA VAL A 37 -8.77 19.40 26.67
C VAL A 37 -10.03 18.63 26.26
N ILE A 38 -10.57 17.78 27.13
CA ILE A 38 -11.87 17.13 26.90
C ILE A 38 -13.01 18.14 26.85
N VAL A 39 -13.00 19.15 27.73
CA VAL A 39 -13.97 20.26 27.71
C VAL A 39 -13.87 21.03 26.40
N ALA A 40 -12.65 21.43 26.00
CA ALA A 40 -12.40 22.13 24.75
C ALA A 40 -12.91 21.36 23.52
N TRP A 41 -12.71 20.03 23.49
CA TRP A 41 -13.22 19.17 22.42
C TRP A 41 -14.75 19.12 22.37
N ASN A 42 -15.39 19.05 23.54
CA ASN A 42 -16.85 19.04 23.64
C ASN A 42 -17.45 20.40 23.24
N GLU A 43 -16.80 21.50 23.64
CA GLU A 43 -17.16 22.87 23.27
C GLU A 43 -17.07 23.05 21.76
N LYS A 44 -15.96 22.68 21.11
CA LYS A 44 -15.81 22.71 19.65
C LYS A 44 -16.94 21.99 18.89
N LYS A 45 -17.50 20.92 19.47
CA LYS A 45 -18.57 20.12 18.87
C LYS A 45 -19.98 20.69 19.14
N LYS A 46 -20.20 21.28 20.31
CA LYS A 46 -21.52 21.70 20.79
C LYS A 46 -21.78 23.20 20.64
N ASP A 47 -20.73 24.01 20.73
CA ASP A 47 -20.77 25.47 20.67
C ASP A 47 -19.48 26.00 20.01
N PRO A 48 -19.45 26.03 18.66
CA PRO A 48 -18.28 26.48 17.90
C PRO A 48 -17.92 27.96 18.14
N ASP A 49 -18.90 28.80 18.49
CA ASP A 49 -18.72 30.23 18.69
C ASP A 49 -18.01 30.49 20.03
N ALA A 50 -18.42 29.80 21.10
CA ALA A 50 -17.72 29.83 22.38
C ALA A 50 -16.28 29.30 22.24
N PHE A 51 -16.09 28.21 21.48
CA PHE A 51 -14.76 27.68 21.19
C PHE A 51 -13.85 28.68 20.46
N ALA A 52 -14.41 29.48 19.54
CA ALA A 52 -13.66 30.50 18.81
C ALA A 52 -13.19 31.64 19.73
N VAL A 53 -14.03 32.07 20.67
CA VAL A 53 -13.68 33.09 21.68
C VAL A 53 -12.55 32.60 22.60
N ASN A 54 -12.57 31.32 22.98
CA ASN A 54 -11.60 30.71 23.89
C ASN A 54 -10.39 30.06 23.20
N ARG A 55 -10.23 30.28 21.88
CA ARG A 55 -9.27 29.55 21.03
C ARG A 55 -7.85 29.53 21.57
N VAL A 56 -7.33 30.66 22.05
CA VAL A 56 -5.94 30.77 22.56
C VAL A 56 -5.71 29.85 23.76
N LYS A 57 -6.66 29.82 24.70
CA LYS A 57 -6.60 28.96 25.89
C LYS A 57 -6.68 27.48 25.52
N HIS A 58 -7.57 27.12 24.60
CA HIS A 58 -7.69 25.74 24.12
C HIS A 58 -6.46 25.28 23.34
N GLN A 59 -5.87 26.16 22.52
CA GLN A 59 -4.71 25.85 21.70
C GLN A 59 -3.50 25.43 22.56
N ALA A 60 -3.25 26.09 23.69
CA ALA A 60 -2.19 25.68 24.62
C ALA A 60 -2.42 24.27 25.18
N GLY A 61 -3.66 23.94 25.54
CA GLY A 61 -4.02 22.60 26.01
C GLY A 61 -3.84 21.51 24.95
N PHE A 62 -4.25 21.79 23.71
CA PHE A 62 -4.03 20.87 22.59
C PHE A 62 -2.56 20.69 22.27
N HIS A 63 -1.77 21.76 22.27
CA HIS A 63 -0.34 21.70 21.99
C HIS A 63 0.38 20.79 22.99
N ARG A 64 0.13 20.99 24.29
CA ARG A 64 0.69 20.16 25.36
C ARG A 64 0.30 18.68 25.25
N LEU A 65 -0.95 18.41 24.86
CA LEU A 65 -1.38 17.03 24.63
C LEU A 65 -0.68 16.41 23.42
N MET A 66 -0.43 17.18 22.36
CA MET A 66 0.25 16.69 21.15
C MET A 66 1.73 16.40 21.44
N GLU A 67 2.42 17.28 22.15
CA GLU A 67 3.80 17.03 22.63
C GLU A 67 3.87 15.76 23.48
N TYR A 68 2.95 15.63 24.45
CA TYR A 68 2.87 14.43 25.27
C TYR A 68 2.59 13.19 24.40
N ALA A 69 1.65 13.25 23.46
CA ALA A 69 1.36 12.13 22.58
C ALA A 69 2.60 11.70 21.78
N VAL A 70 3.32 12.64 21.18
CA VAL A 70 4.56 12.36 20.44
C VAL A 70 5.62 11.74 21.34
N SER A 71 5.74 12.18 22.60
CA SER A 71 6.70 11.60 23.57
C SER A 71 6.45 10.13 23.90
N GLN A 72 5.24 9.62 23.63
CA GLN A 72 4.87 8.23 23.86
C GLN A 72 5.10 7.35 22.62
N VAL A 73 5.57 7.90 21.51
CA VAL A 73 5.73 7.18 20.25
C VAL A 73 7.16 6.68 20.11
N ASP A 74 7.31 5.39 19.85
CA ASP A 74 8.61 4.75 19.60
C ASP A 74 8.92 4.65 18.11
N ILE A 75 7.89 4.37 17.30
CA ILE A 75 8.02 4.16 15.85
C ILE A 75 7.00 5.01 15.13
N VAL A 76 7.46 5.72 14.10
CA VAL A 76 6.61 6.54 13.24
C VAL A 76 6.69 6.02 11.81
N VAL A 77 5.53 5.73 11.22
CA VAL A 77 5.40 5.19 9.87
C VAL A 77 4.60 6.16 9.01
N GLY A 78 5.10 6.47 7.82
CA GLY A 78 4.42 7.39 6.92
C GLY A 78 5.11 7.50 5.57
N THR A 79 4.48 8.24 4.66
CA THR A 79 5.14 8.63 3.41
C THR A 79 6.24 9.65 3.70
N PRO A 80 7.29 9.77 2.88
CA PRO A 80 8.39 10.71 3.16
C PRO A 80 7.91 12.16 3.36
N VAL A 81 6.93 12.61 2.57
CA VAL A 81 6.36 13.96 2.69
C VAL A 81 5.66 14.15 4.03
N ALA A 82 4.82 13.19 4.43
CA ALA A 82 4.10 13.27 5.70
C ALA A 82 5.06 13.21 6.91
N LEU A 83 6.15 12.44 6.81
CA LEU A 83 7.18 12.36 7.84
C LEU A 83 7.97 13.67 7.97
N VAL A 84 8.29 14.33 6.86
CA VAL A 84 8.95 15.65 6.89
C VAL A 84 8.03 16.70 7.51
N GLU A 85 6.76 16.74 7.13
CA GLU A 85 5.77 17.64 7.73
C GLU A 85 5.63 17.38 9.24
N PHE A 86 5.57 16.11 9.65
CA PHE A 86 5.55 15.74 11.06
C PHE A 86 6.80 16.20 11.82
N ALA A 87 7.98 16.07 11.23
CA ALA A 87 9.22 16.51 11.84
C ALA A 87 9.30 18.03 12.02
N GLN A 88 8.64 18.80 11.15
CA GLN A 88 8.58 20.26 11.25
C GLN A 88 7.64 20.75 12.36
N HIS A 89 6.71 19.89 12.78
CA HIS A 89 5.67 20.22 13.75
C HIS A 89 5.79 19.47 15.08
N THR A 90 6.84 18.67 15.25
CA THR A 90 7.07 17.86 16.46
C THR A 90 8.55 17.79 16.82
N GLU A 91 8.85 17.52 18.09
CA GLU A 91 10.22 17.31 18.56
C GLU A 91 10.67 15.84 18.45
N PHE A 92 10.07 15.05 17.57
CA PHE A 92 10.42 13.64 17.42
C PHE A 92 11.82 13.48 16.81
N VAL A 93 12.70 12.76 17.53
CA VAL A 93 14.09 12.51 17.12
C VAL A 93 14.32 11.00 16.95
N PRO A 94 14.21 10.46 15.71
CA PRO A 94 14.54 9.07 15.45
C PRO A 94 16.05 8.84 15.51
N GLN A 95 16.45 7.67 16.01
CA GLN A 95 17.82 7.18 15.92
C GLN A 95 18.07 6.34 14.65
N LEU A 96 17.01 5.79 14.07
CA LEU A 96 17.02 4.91 12.91
C LEU A 96 15.91 5.33 11.94
N ILE A 97 16.26 5.44 10.65
CA ILE A 97 15.33 5.62 9.54
C ILE A 97 15.41 4.38 8.67
N VAL A 98 14.26 3.78 8.38
CA VAL A 98 14.15 2.68 7.42
C VAL A 98 13.32 3.15 6.25
N VAL A 99 13.90 3.09 5.06
CA VAL A 99 13.23 3.45 3.80
C VAL A 99 13.05 2.18 2.98
N ASP A 100 11.82 1.70 2.95
CA ASP A 100 11.41 0.61 2.07
C ASP A 100 11.03 1.13 0.67
N GLU A 101 11.11 0.26 -0.32
CA GLU A 101 10.90 0.59 -1.74
C GLU A 101 11.76 1.79 -2.21
N ALA A 102 12.99 1.89 -1.69
CA ALA A 102 13.88 3.03 -1.90
C ALA A 102 14.21 3.29 -3.38
N ALA A 103 14.26 2.24 -4.22
CA ALA A 103 14.55 2.36 -5.64
C ALA A 103 13.41 3.03 -6.43
N ARG A 104 12.20 3.05 -5.87
CA ARG A 104 11.02 3.67 -6.48
C ARG A 104 10.85 5.15 -6.10
N ARG A 105 11.68 5.66 -5.19
CA ARG A 105 11.64 7.06 -4.75
C ARG A 105 12.63 7.90 -5.54
N THR A 106 12.25 9.12 -5.88
CA THR A 106 13.20 10.08 -6.45
C THR A 106 14.32 10.34 -5.47
N GLU A 107 15.49 10.72 -5.98
CA GLU A 107 16.67 11.04 -5.17
C GLU A 107 16.36 12.08 -4.08
N ASN A 108 15.65 13.16 -4.46
CA ASN A 108 15.23 14.20 -3.53
C ASN A 108 14.34 13.67 -2.39
N LEU A 109 13.38 12.79 -2.69
CA LEU A 109 12.52 12.19 -1.65
C LEU A 109 13.28 11.23 -0.74
N SER A 110 14.29 10.53 -1.28
CA SER A 110 15.13 9.60 -0.52
C SER A 110 16.02 10.33 0.49
N LEU A 111 16.49 11.52 0.12
CA LEU A 111 17.35 12.37 0.97
C LEU A 111 16.57 13.25 1.94
N ALA A 112 15.29 13.52 1.69
CA ALA A 112 14.48 14.42 2.51
C ALA A 112 14.45 14.02 4.00
N LEU A 113 14.34 12.72 4.28
CA LEU A 113 14.32 12.20 5.66
C LEU A 113 15.69 12.35 6.33
N GLN A 114 16.78 12.05 5.63
CA GLN A 114 18.14 12.21 6.16
C GLN A 114 18.49 13.69 6.38
N ALA A 115 18.01 14.58 5.50
CA ALA A 115 18.22 16.02 5.64
C ALA A 115 17.51 16.58 6.89
N GLN A 116 16.33 16.05 7.20
CA GLN A 116 15.54 16.42 8.38
C GLN A 116 16.14 15.85 9.68
N TRP A 117 16.61 14.60 9.66
CA TRP A 117 17.18 13.93 10.83
C TRP A 117 18.61 13.46 10.53
N GLN A 118 19.54 14.41 10.52
CA GLN A 118 20.92 14.19 10.08
C GLN A 118 21.72 13.23 10.97
N SER A 119 21.35 13.13 12.24
CA SER A 119 21.99 12.22 13.22
C SER A 119 21.45 10.79 13.17
N ALA A 120 20.33 10.55 12.48
CA ALA A 120 19.74 9.23 12.41
C ALA A 120 20.53 8.34 11.44
N PHE A 121 20.73 7.08 11.82
CA PHE A 121 21.25 6.06 10.93
C PHE A 121 20.17 5.67 9.92
N SER A 122 20.48 5.64 8.62
CA SER A 122 19.51 5.28 7.58
C SER A 122 19.81 3.94 6.92
N VAL A 123 18.75 3.13 6.79
CA VAL A 123 18.75 1.87 6.07
C VAL A 123 17.79 2.00 4.89
N TYR A 124 18.31 1.82 3.68
CA TYR A 124 17.52 1.80 2.46
C TYR A 124 17.39 0.35 1.97
N ILE A 125 16.17 -0.08 1.70
CA ILE A 125 15.82 -1.44 1.25
C ILE A 125 15.06 -1.31 -0.05
N SER A 126 15.49 -2.03 -1.09
CA SER A 126 14.76 -2.07 -2.37
C SER A 126 15.34 -3.10 -3.35
N ASP A 127 14.71 -3.16 -4.52
CA ASP A 127 15.13 -3.89 -5.71
C ASP A 127 15.10 -2.94 -6.91
N THR A 128 16.26 -2.69 -7.51
CA THR A 128 16.43 -1.77 -8.66
C THR A 128 15.91 -2.33 -9.97
N GLN A 129 15.60 -3.64 -10.02
CA GLN A 129 14.96 -4.27 -11.18
C GLN A 129 13.43 -4.08 -11.17
N GLN A 130 12.86 -3.60 -10.06
CA GLN A 130 11.46 -3.21 -9.98
C GLN A 130 11.24 -1.77 -10.48
N PHE A 131 10.04 -1.22 -10.27
CA PHE A 131 9.63 0.07 -10.84
C PHE A 131 10.52 1.24 -10.39
N PRO A 132 11.03 2.05 -11.34
CA PRO A 132 11.74 3.28 -11.01
C PRO A 132 10.77 4.38 -10.54
N PRO A 133 11.28 5.52 -10.05
CA PRO A 133 10.46 6.70 -9.79
C PRO A 133 9.75 7.19 -11.05
N ILE A 134 8.51 7.66 -10.88
CA ILE A 134 7.68 8.17 -11.98
C ILE A 134 8.23 9.52 -12.48
N GLY A 135 8.53 9.60 -13.77
CA GLY A 135 9.02 10.80 -14.45
C GLY A 135 7.97 11.40 -15.38
N LEU A 136 7.03 12.20 -14.84
CA LEU A 136 5.87 12.74 -15.58
C LEU A 136 6.21 13.57 -16.83
N THR A 137 7.44 14.09 -16.94
CA THR A 137 7.90 14.94 -18.06
C THR A 137 8.83 14.20 -19.03
N VAL A 138 9.06 12.90 -18.84
CA VAL A 138 9.94 12.11 -19.72
C VAL A 138 9.30 11.91 -21.09
N GLU A 139 7.98 11.70 -21.11
CA GLU A 139 7.22 11.40 -22.33
C GLU A 139 6.46 12.58 -22.93
N GLN A 140 6.50 13.75 -22.28
CA GLN A 140 5.84 14.94 -22.81
C GLN A 140 6.57 15.44 -24.06
N ARG A 141 5.87 15.40 -25.21
CA ARG A 141 6.40 15.86 -26.50
C ARG A 141 6.67 17.36 -26.52
N ASP A 142 5.80 18.13 -25.85
CA ASP A 142 5.82 19.60 -25.91
C ASP A 142 6.74 20.23 -24.84
N PHE A 143 7.11 19.48 -23.82
CA PHE A 143 7.98 19.94 -22.75
C PHE A 143 8.87 18.81 -22.22
N LYS A 144 10.16 18.89 -22.53
CA LYS A 144 11.16 17.95 -22.02
C LYS A 144 12.03 18.65 -20.99
N ALA A 145 11.78 18.36 -19.71
CA ALA A 145 12.65 18.85 -18.65
C ALA A 145 14.09 18.33 -18.88
N VAL A 146 15.10 19.20 -18.75
CA VAL A 146 16.51 18.89 -19.03
C VAL A 146 17.00 17.63 -18.31
N PHE A 147 16.49 17.37 -17.11
CA PHE A 147 16.87 16.25 -16.25
C PHE A 147 15.75 15.21 -16.08
N SER A 148 14.84 15.06 -17.04
CA SER A 148 13.68 14.17 -16.91
C SER A 148 14.07 12.70 -16.66
N TYR A 149 15.00 12.16 -17.44
CA TYR A 149 15.55 10.80 -17.24
C TYR A 149 16.32 10.68 -15.92
N GLN A 150 17.11 11.71 -15.59
CA GLN A 150 17.89 11.71 -14.35
C GLN A 150 17.00 11.66 -13.10
N ARG A 151 15.78 12.23 -13.17
CA ARG A 151 14.78 12.18 -12.10
C ARG A 151 14.16 10.79 -11.90
N GLN A 152 14.29 9.87 -12.87
CA GLN A 152 13.90 8.46 -12.74
C GLN A 152 15.04 7.58 -12.20
N ILE A 153 16.20 8.15 -11.89
CA ILE A 153 17.27 7.40 -11.24
C ILE A 153 17.18 7.69 -9.74
N SER A 154 16.84 6.68 -8.96
CA SER A 154 16.77 6.77 -7.50
C SER A 154 18.16 6.81 -6.87
N LEU A 155 18.23 7.31 -5.63
CA LEU A 155 19.46 7.28 -4.84
C LEU A 155 19.98 5.84 -4.68
N PHE A 156 19.07 4.89 -4.42
CA PHE A 156 19.40 3.48 -4.25
C PHE A 156 20.02 2.89 -5.53
N HIS A 157 19.48 3.21 -6.71
CA HIS A 157 20.05 2.78 -7.98
C HIS A 157 21.47 3.35 -8.20
N ARG A 158 21.72 4.61 -7.83
CA ARG A 158 23.09 5.17 -7.87
C ARG A 158 24.04 4.47 -6.91
N MET A 159 23.59 4.18 -5.68
CA MET A 159 24.38 3.47 -4.68
C MET A 159 24.72 2.05 -5.15
N GLU A 160 23.78 1.34 -5.77
CA GLU A 160 24.05 0.05 -6.40
C GLU A 160 25.10 0.16 -7.50
N ASN A 161 24.91 1.08 -8.45
CA ASN A 161 25.86 1.27 -9.55
C ASN A 161 27.26 1.69 -9.05
N GLY A 162 27.32 2.38 -7.90
CA GLY A 162 28.55 2.73 -7.20
C GLY A 162 29.16 1.61 -6.36
N GLY A 163 28.59 0.40 -6.37
CA GLY A 163 29.08 -0.75 -5.61
C GLY A 163 28.87 -0.65 -4.09
N ARG A 164 27.90 0.16 -3.63
CA ARG A 164 27.64 0.44 -2.21
C ARG A 164 26.53 -0.42 -1.58
N ILE A 165 26.23 -1.58 -2.16
CA ILE A 165 25.27 -2.52 -1.57
C ILE A 165 25.91 -3.24 -0.39
N LEU A 166 25.27 -3.12 0.78
CA LEU A 166 25.70 -3.80 2.00
C LEU A 166 25.37 -5.30 1.97
N ALA A 167 24.18 -5.67 1.49
CA ALA A 167 23.74 -7.07 1.44
C ALA A 167 22.71 -7.30 0.33
N ARG A 168 22.71 -8.50 -0.25
CA ARG A 168 21.66 -8.99 -1.17
C ARG A 168 20.94 -10.15 -0.51
N THR A 169 19.63 -10.08 -0.38
CA THR A 169 18.81 -11.17 0.13
C THR A 169 18.44 -12.12 -1.00
N ARG A 170 18.34 -13.42 -0.70
CA ARG A 170 17.84 -14.41 -1.67
C ARG A 170 16.34 -14.58 -1.49
N GLN A 171 15.63 -14.67 -2.61
CA GLN A 171 14.20 -14.95 -2.63
C GLN A 171 13.93 -16.33 -2.01
N ARG A 172 13.16 -16.37 -0.91
CA ARG A 172 12.61 -17.60 -0.32
C ARG A 172 11.21 -17.93 -0.84
N ARG A 173 10.68 -17.15 -1.78
CA ARG A 173 9.37 -17.39 -2.41
C ARG A 173 9.53 -18.48 -3.47
N LEU A 174 9.17 -19.70 -3.09
CA LEU A 174 8.89 -20.80 -4.01
C LEU A 174 7.39 -21.08 -4.00
N VAL A 175 6.89 -21.56 -5.14
CA VAL A 175 5.62 -22.28 -5.31
C VAL A 175 5.64 -23.49 -4.37
N GLY A 176 5.35 -23.26 -3.09
CA GLY A 176 5.82 -24.10 -1.98
C GLY A 176 4.74 -24.91 -1.27
N SER A 177 3.50 -24.92 -1.78
CA SER A 177 2.47 -25.83 -1.27
C SER A 177 1.83 -26.60 -2.41
N ASN A 178 2.32 -27.83 -2.63
CA ASN A 178 1.78 -28.78 -3.61
C ASN A 178 0.25 -28.95 -3.51
N HIS A 179 -0.36 -28.70 -2.36
CA HIS A 179 -1.78 -28.97 -2.13
C HIS A 179 -2.74 -27.91 -2.71
N VAL A 180 -2.47 -26.61 -2.52
CA VAL A 180 -3.29 -25.53 -3.12
C VAL A 180 -3.15 -25.54 -4.64
N LEU A 181 -1.92 -25.76 -5.11
CA LEU A 181 -1.63 -25.95 -6.52
C LEU A 181 -2.42 -27.14 -7.08
N TRP A 182 -2.44 -28.29 -6.39
CA TRP A 182 -3.15 -29.49 -6.84
C TRP A 182 -4.67 -29.30 -6.87
N LYS A 183 -5.29 -28.68 -5.86
CA LYS A 183 -6.73 -28.37 -5.87
C LYS A 183 -7.10 -27.40 -7.00
N PHE A 184 -6.28 -26.37 -7.20
CA PHE A 184 -6.45 -25.44 -8.32
C PHE A 184 -6.30 -26.17 -9.67
N HIS A 185 -5.28 -27.02 -9.83
CA HIS A 185 -5.09 -27.83 -11.03
C HIS A 185 -6.25 -28.79 -11.30
N ASP A 186 -6.73 -29.50 -10.29
CA ASP A 186 -7.85 -30.43 -10.41
C ASP A 186 -9.13 -29.68 -10.83
N TRP A 187 -9.39 -28.52 -10.22
CA TRP A 187 -10.49 -27.66 -10.62
C TRP A 187 -10.35 -27.14 -12.05
N VAL A 188 -9.18 -26.62 -12.43
CA VAL A 188 -8.90 -26.15 -13.80
C VAL A 188 -9.07 -27.27 -14.81
N LYS A 189 -8.52 -28.47 -14.55
CA LYS A 189 -8.67 -29.65 -15.43
C LYS A 189 -10.12 -30.07 -15.59
N LYS A 190 -10.90 -30.06 -14.51
CA LYS A 190 -12.33 -30.40 -14.53
C LYS A 190 -13.17 -29.37 -15.29
N LYS A 191 -12.84 -28.08 -15.16
CA LYS A 191 -13.61 -26.99 -15.75
C LYS A 191 -13.24 -26.74 -17.21
N PHE A 192 -11.95 -26.76 -17.53
CA PHE A 192 -11.41 -26.55 -18.86
C PHE A 192 -10.93 -27.89 -19.42
N THR A 193 -11.86 -28.84 -19.55
CA THR A 193 -11.71 -30.28 -19.92
C THR A 193 -10.76 -30.63 -21.09
N ARG A 194 -10.23 -29.64 -21.83
CA ARG A 194 -9.24 -29.79 -22.91
C ARG A 194 -7.83 -29.29 -22.58
N TRP A 195 -7.59 -28.72 -21.41
CA TRP A 195 -6.29 -28.12 -21.06
C TRP A 195 -5.50 -29.06 -20.15
N GLY A 196 -4.58 -29.83 -20.74
CA GLY A 196 -3.58 -30.62 -20.04
C GLY A 196 -2.49 -29.77 -19.38
N CYS A 197 -2.87 -28.70 -18.67
CA CYS A 197 -1.92 -27.73 -18.13
C CYS A 197 -1.60 -28.03 -16.66
N LEU A 198 -0.33 -28.37 -16.39
CA LEU A 198 0.27 -28.50 -15.05
C LEU A 198 0.96 -27.21 -14.60
N SER A 199 0.72 -26.07 -15.27
CA SER A 199 1.30 -24.78 -14.90
C SER A 199 0.47 -24.05 -13.83
N ALA A 200 1.15 -23.50 -12.82
CA ALA A 200 0.57 -22.58 -11.84
C ALA A 200 0.03 -21.29 -12.47
N THR A 201 0.34 -21.05 -13.75
CA THR A 201 -0.01 -19.84 -14.50
C THR A 201 -0.82 -20.22 -15.73
N LEU A 202 -1.94 -19.52 -15.92
CA LEU A 202 -2.82 -19.65 -17.08
C LEU A 202 -2.93 -18.30 -17.78
N LEU A 203 -2.81 -18.31 -19.11
CA LEU A 203 -3.11 -17.16 -19.96
C LEU A 203 -4.46 -17.41 -20.61
N ILE A 204 -5.43 -16.55 -20.32
CA ILE A 204 -6.81 -16.67 -20.82
C ILE A 204 -7.09 -15.44 -21.67
N ARG A 205 -7.61 -15.66 -22.89
CA ARG A 205 -8.11 -14.62 -23.77
C ARG A 205 -9.64 -14.69 -23.79
N PRO A 206 -10.36 -13.77 -23.13
CA PRO A 206 -11.82 -13.71 -23.22
C PRO A 206 -12.25 -13.34 -24.65
N ASP A 207 -13.32 -13.97 -25.14
CA ASP A 207 -13.97 -13.60 -26.40
C ASP A 207 -14.69 -12.25 -26.23
N ASN A 208 -14.82 -11.48 -27.33
CA ASN A 208 -15.46 -10.15 -27.35
C ASN A 208 -14.82 -9.11 -26.42
N SER A 209 -13.53 -9.25 -26.17
CA SER A 209 -12.71 -8.30 -25.42
C SER A 209 -12.44 -7.06 -26.27
N GLU A 210 -13.21 -5.98 -26.04
CA GLU A 210 -12.99 -4.66 -26.63
C GLU A 210 -12.58 -3.65 -25.54
N GLU A 211 -11.59 -2.82 -25.86
CA GLU A 211 -11.13 -1.76 -24.95
C GLU A 211 -11.99 -0.50 -25.12
N THR A 212 -12.40 0.07 -23.99
CA THR A 212 -13.11 1.34 -23.89
C THR A 212 -12.15 2.38 -23.31
N LYS A 213 -12.00 3.50 -24.01
CA LYS A 213 -11.19 4.63 -23.53
C LYS A 213 -12.02 5.57 -22.66
N SER A 214 -11.52 5.89 -21.47
CA SER A 214 -12.11 6.89 -20.57
C SER A 214 -11.02 7.91 -20.17
N GLY A 215 -11.06 9.09 -20.80
CA GLY A 215 -10.00 10.09 -20.65
C GLY A 215 -8.64 9.56 -21.13
N ASN A 216 -7.66 9.51 -20.23
CA ASN A 216 -6.31 8.96 -20.47
C ASN A 216 -6.15 7.51 -19.98
N SER A 217 -7.23 6.84 -19.61
CA SER A 217 -7.20 5.47 -19.08
C SER A 217 -8.06 4.54 -19.94
N PHE A 218 -7.83 3.23 -19.81
CA PHE A 218 -8.52 2.20 -20.58
C PHE A 218 -9.23 1.22 -19.65
N SER A 219 -10.33 0.66 -20.12
CA SER A 219 -11.06 -0.40 -19.44
C SER A 219 -11.59 -1.42 -20.42
N ASN A 220 -11.75 -2.66 -20.00
CA ASN A 220 -12.26 -3.76 -20.81
C ASN A 220 -13.30 -4.53 -19.97
N PRO A 221 -14.60 -4.27 -20.22
CA PRO A 221 -15.68 -4.87 -19.43
C PRO A 221 -15.74 -6.39 -19.56
N ALA A 222 -15.41 -6.95 -20.72
CA ALA A 222 -15.41 -8.40 -20.93
C ALA A 222 -14.36 -9.08 -20.04
N ASN A 223 -13.14 -8.52 -19.98
CA ASN A 223 -12.10 -9.02 -19.09
C ASN A 223 -12.52 -8.95 -17.62
N ALA A 224 -13.08 -7.81 -17.18
CA ALA A 224 -13.48 -7.64 -15.79
C ALA A 224 -14.61 -8.58 -15.39
N ASN A 225 -15.65 -8.70 -16.22
CA ASN A 225 -16.75 -9.64 -15.97
C ASN A 225 -16.25 -11.08 -15.91
N PHE A 226 -15.37 -11.48 -16.82
CA PHE A 226 -14.77 -12.81 -16.81
C PHE A 226 -13.96 -13.07 -15.53
N ALA A 227 -13.09 -12.14 -15.15
CA ALA A 227 -12.27 -12.28 -13.94
C ALA A 227 -13.11 -12.32 -12.66
N VAL A 228 -14.16 -11.50 -12.55
CA VAL A 228 -15.06 -11.54 -11.38
C VAL A 228 -15.85 -12.85 -11.33
N GLN A 229 -16.36 -13.33 -12.47
CA GLN A 229 -17.02 -14.64 -12.53
C GLN A 229 -16.06 -15.79 -12.18
N LEU A 230 -14.79 -15.70 -12.61
CA LEU A 230 -13.76 -16.66 -12.22
C LEU A 230 -13.55 -16.67 -10.71
N ILE A 231 -13.48 -15.50 -10.07
CA ILE A 231 -13.34 -15.36 -8.61
C ILE A 231 -14.52 -16.00 -7.87
N VAL A 232 -15.76 -15.68 -8.28
CA VAL A 232 -16.98 -16.27 -7.69
C VAL A 232 -16.91 -17.79 -7.76
N GLN A 233 -16.53 -18.33 -8.92
CA GLN A 233 -16.44 -19.77 -9.11
C GLN A 233 -15.27 -20.41 -8.32
N LEU A 234 -14.16 -19.70 -8.11
CA LEU A 234 -13.07 -20.19 -7.26
C LEU A 234 -13.53 -20.31 -5.80
N TYR A 235 -14.22 -19.31 -5.26
CA TYR A 235 -14.73 -19.37 -3.89
C TYR A 235 -15.88 -20.37 -3.71
N GLN A 236 -16.78 -20.49 -4.68
CA GLN A 236 -17.94 -21.38 -4.59
C GLN A 236 -17.60 -22.85 -4.88
N ALA A 237 -16.75 -23.13 -5.87
CA ALA A 237 -16.54 -24.49 -6.37
C ALA A 237 -15.20 -25.13 -5.95
N ALA A 238 -14.15 -24.34 -5.74
CA ALA A 238 -12.83 -24.89 -5.40
C ALA A 238 -12.54 -24.92 -3.89
N GLY A 239 -13.30 -24.17 -3.08
CA GLY A 239 -13.07 -24.06 -1.64
C GLY A 239 -11.62 -23.67 -1.35
N THR A 240 -11.10 -22.71 -2.10
CA THR A 240 -9.66 -22.42 -2.15
C THR A 240 -9.19 -21.91 -0.79
N VAL A 241 -8.20 -22.60 -0.22
CA VAL A 241 -7.62 -22.31 1.08
C VAL A 241 -6.20 -21.77 0.93
N GLU A 242 -5.76 -21.02 1.93
CA GLU A 242 -4.42 -20.46 1.98
C GLU A 242 -3.35 -21.57 2.01
N ALA A 243 -2.22 -21.34 1.34
CA ALA A 243 -1.16 -22.34 1.19
C ALA A 243 -0.44 -22.69 2.50
N CYS A 244 -0.45 -21.78 3.46
CA CYS A 244 0.21 -21.91 4.76
C CYS A 244 -0.77 -22.18 5.91
N ASP A 245 -2.06 -21.98 5.70
CA ASP A 245 -3.11 -22.18 6.69
C ASP A 245 -4.41 -22.68 6.03
N PHE A 246 -4.62 -24.00 6.09
CA PHE A 246 -5.76 -24.65 5.46
C PHE A 246 -7.11 -24.34 6.14
N SER A 247 -7.11 -23.64 7.28
CA SER A 247 -8.33 -23.16 7.93
C SER A 247 -8.82 -21.83 7.36
N ARG A 248 -7.96 -21.14 6.59
CA ARG A 248 -8.25 -19.82 5.99
C ARG A 248 -8.50 -19.94 4.50
N ARG A 249 -9.43 -19.13 4.01
CA ARG A 249 -9.67 -19.00 2.57
C ARG A 249 -8.52 -18.24 1.91
N ALA A 250 -8.18 -18.63 0.69
CA ALA A 250 -7.10 -18.02 -0.08
C ALA A 250 -7.40 -16.55 -0.42
N SER A 251 -6.40 -15.68 -0.34
CA SER A 251 -6.51 -14.29 -0.81
C SER A 251 -6.30 -14.19 -2.32
N ILE A 252 -7.00 -13.24 -2.95
CA ILE A 252 -6.92 -12.96 -4.39
C ILE A 252 -6.53 -11.50 -4.61
N LEU A 253 -5.52 -11.25 -5.43
CA LEU A 253 -5.10 -9.93 -5.86
C LEU A 253 -5.33 -9.77 -7.38
N ILE A 254 -6.14 -8.79 -7.76
CA ILE A 254 -6.32 -8.39 -9.16
C ILE A 254 -5.39 -7.22 -9.44
N LEU A 255 -4.53 -7.36 -10.45
CA LEU A 255 -3.65 -6.30 -10.93
C LEU A 255 -4.05 -5.88 -12.33
N THR A 256 -4.16 -4.57 -12.53
CA THR A 256 -4.45 -3.98 -13.83
C THR A 256 -3.56 -2.75 -14.08
N PRO A 257 -3.13 -2.45 -15.31
CA PRO A 257 -2.36 -1.24 -15.56
C PRO A 257 -3.18 0.05 -15.42
N TYR A 258 -4.51 -0.01 -15.56
CA TYR A 258 -5.32 1.19 -15.72
C TYR A 258 -6.26 1.47 -14.54
N LYS A 259 -6.26 2.73 -14.09
CA LYS A 259 -7.18 3.21 -13.03
C LYS A 259 -8.66 3.05 -13.40
N ALA A 260 -9.02 3.23 -14.68
CA ALA A 260 -10.39 3.02 -15.14
C ALA A 260 -10.82 1.55 -15.00
N GLN A 261 -9.93 0.61 -15.33
CA GLN A 261 -10.19 -0.83 -15.12
C GLN A 261 -10.32 -1.17 -13.63
N ARG A 262 -9.42 -0.65 -12.78
CA ARG A 262 -9.52 -0.84 -11.33
C ARG A 262 -10.87 -0.38 -10.80
N ARG A 263 -11.32 0.82 -11.19
CA ARG A 263 -12.62 1.35 -10.77
C ARG A 263 -13.78 0.46 -11.21
N MET A 264 -13.70 -0.13 -12.39
CA MET A 264 -14.74 -1.06 -12.86
C MET A 264 -14.78 -2.35 -12.03
N TYR A 265 -13.62 -2.91 -11.67
CA TYR A 265 -13.55 -4.02 -10.72
C TYR A 265 -14.13 -3.64 -9.36
N ASP A 266 -13.80 -2.46 -8.83
CA ASP A 266 -14.35 -1.98 -7.55
C ASP A 266 -15.90 -1.93 -7.60
N LEU A 267 -16.48 -1.46 -8.72
CA LEU A 267 -17.94 -1.44 -8.92
C LEU A 267 -18.54 -2.84 -9.00
N LEU A 268 -17.95 -3.74 -9.78
CA LEU A 268 -18.44 -5.12 -9.92
C LEU A 268 -18.35 -5.90 -8.61
N LEU A 269 -17.28 -5.70 -7.83
CA LEU A 269 -17.13 -6.34 -6.51
C LEU A 269 -18.10 -5.79 -5.46
N LEU A 270 -18.55 -4.54 -5.61
CA LEU A 270 -19.57 -3.96 -4.75
C LEU A 270 -20.94 -4.64 -4.94
N GLU A 271 -21.26 -5.04 -6.16
CA GLU A 271 -22.52 -5.73 -6.52
C GLU A 271 -22.61 -7.15 -5.95
N LEU A 272 -21.47 -7.79 -5.66
CA LEU A 272 -21.42 -9.13 -5.07
C LEU A 272 -21.77 -9.13 -3.58
N THR A 273 -22.34 -10.23 -3.13
CA THR A 273 -22.62 -10.49 -1.71
C THR A 273 -21.42 -11.11 -0.99
N GLU A 274 -21.30 -10.88 0.33
CA GLU A 274 -20.25 -11.52 1.16
C GLU A 274 -20.34 -13.06 1.16
N ALA A 275 -21.52 -13.61 0.85
CA ALA A 275 -21.72 -15.06 0.73
C ALA A 275 -21.09 -15.62 -0.55
N GLU A 276 -21.09 -14.85 -1.64
CA GLU A 276 -20.49 -15.23 -2.92
C GLU A 276 -18.97 -15.05 -2.87
N VAL A 277 -18.52 -13.89 -2.39
CA VAL A 277 -17.10 -13.52 -2.33
C VAL A 277 -16.84 -12.72 -1.06
N PRO A 278 -15.96 -13.19 -0.16
CA PRO A 278 -15.56 -12.41 1.01
C PRO A 278 -14.80 -11.16 0.55
N LYS A 279 -15.36 -9.97 0.75
CA LYS A 279 -14.79 -8.71 0.21
C LYS A 279 -13.43 -8.38 0.83
N THR A 280 -13.18 -8.87 2.04
CA THR A 280 -11.90 -8.68 2.75
C THR A 280 -10.75 -9.50 2.18
N LEU A 281 -11.01 -10.48 1.31
CA LEU A 281 -10.01 -11.39 0.75
C LEU A 281 -9.72 -11.12 -0.73
N VAL A 282 -10.41 -10.17 -1.35
CA VAL A 282 -10.18 -9.76 -2.73
C VAL A 282 -9.73 -8.32 -2.75
N GLU A 283 -8.53 -8.09 -3.28
CA GLU A 283 -7.96 -6.77 -3.41
C GLU A 283 -7.72 -6.45 -4.89
N VAL A 284 -8.00 -5.20 -5.28
CA VAL A 284 -7.80 -4.71 -6.66
C VAL A 284 -6.84 -3.54 -6.62
N ARG A 285 -5.75 -3.64 -7.38
CA ARG A 285 -4.71 -2.62 -7.45
C ARG A 285 -4.30 -2.33 -8.88
N THR A 286 -3.79 -1.13 -9.09
CA THR A 286 -3.01 -0.89 -10.30
C THR A 286 -1.63 -1.54 -10.15
N ILE A 287 -1.01 -1.95 -11.26
CA ILE A 287 0.34 -2.53 -11.23
C ILE A 287 1.31 -1.62 -10.49
N ASP A 288 1.25 -0.31 -10.73
CA ASP A 288 2.07 0.67 -10.01
C ASP A 288 1.76 0.70 -8.50
N ASP A 289 0.51 0.54 -8.07
CA ASP A 289 0.16 0.62 -6.63
C ASP A 289 0.30 -0.74 -5.90
N SER A 290 0.83 -1.76 -6.57
CA SER A 290 0.93 -3.15 -6.08
C SER A 290 2.29 -3.64 -5.56
N PRO A 291 3.44 -2.95 -5.72
CA PRO A 291 4.70 -3.41 -5.13
C PRO A 291 4.55 -3.72 -3.64
N SER A 292 5.23 -4.77 -3.19
CA SER A 292 5.15 -5.34 -1.84
C SER A 292 3.80 -5.95 -1.41
N HIS A 293 2.79 -6.02 -2.28
CA HIS A 293 1.53 -6.73 -1.99
C HIS A 293 1.59 -8.16 -2.54
N GLU A 294 1.11 -9.11 -1.74
CA GLU A 294 1.14 -10.54 -2.05
C GLU A 294 -0.23 -11.16 -1.81
N ALA A 295 -0.59 -12.12 -2.65
CA ALA A 295 -1.79 -12.92 -2.47
C ALA A 295 -1.53 -14.37 -2.91
N ASN A 296 -2.40 -15.29 -2.49
CA ASN A 296 -2.28 -16.69 -2.88
C ASN A 296 -2.59 -16.89 -4.37
N ILE A 297 -3.52 -16.11 -4.92
CA ILE A 297 -3.88 -16.12 -6.35
C ILE A 297 -3.75 -14.70 -6.88
N ILE A 298 -3.09 -14.56 -8.03
CA ILE A 298 -2.93 -13.27 -8.72
C ILE A 298 -3.64 -13.36 -10.07
N ILE A 299 -4.51 -12.40 -10.34
CA ILE A 299 -5.16 -12.20 -11.65
C ILE A 299 -4.54 -10.96 -12.28
N LEU A 300 -3.79 -11.14 -13.37
CA LEU A 300 -3.24 -10.04 -14.16
C LEU A 300 -4.17 -9.74 -15.33
N ASP A 301 -4.76 -8.54 -15.35
CA ASP A 301 -5.62 -8.07 -16.44
C ASP A 301 -4.93 -6.94 -17.20
N TRP A 302 -4.43 -7.27 -18.39
CA TRP A 302 -3.69 -6.34 -19.24
C TRP A 302 -4.55 -5.31 -19.96
N VAL A 303 -5.88 -5.50 -20.04
CA VAL A 303 -6.88 -4.60 -20.66
C VAL A 303 -6.73 -4.36 -22.17
N CYS A 304 -5.52 -4.07 -22.65
CA CYS A 304 -5.21 -3.66 -24.01
C CYS A 304 -5.42 -4.77 -25.04
N THR A 305 -6.06 -4.41 -26.15
CA THR A 305 -6.38 -5.34 -27.24
C THR A 305 -5.78 -4.92 -28.58
N VAL A 306 -5.29 -3.68 -28.72
CA VAL A 306 -4.89 -3.12 -30.03
C VAL A 306 -3.48 -2.52 -30.05
N LYS A 307 -2.96 -1.95 -28.96
CA LYS A 307 -1.59 -1.40 -28.89
C LYS A 307 -0.91 -1.73 -27.56
N GLU A 308 0.35 -2.17 -27.63
CA GLU A 308 1.27 -2.16 -26.49
C GLU A 308 1.60 -0.69 -26.15
N GLY A 309 0.81 -0.09 -25.27
CA GLY A 309 1.17 1.16 -24.62
C GLY A 309 2.17 0.85 -23.52
N VAL A 310 3.40 1.34 -23.65
CA VAL A 310 4.35 1.37 -22.52
C VAL A 310 3.71 2.22 -21.41
N TYR A 311 3.70 1.64 -20.21
CA TYR A 311 2.99 2.04 -19.01
C TYR A 311 3.29 3.46 -18.53
N HIS A 312 2.26 4.28 -18.28
CA HIS A 312 2.31 5.53 -17.50
C HIS A 312 1.02 5.83 -16.75
#